data_AF-A0A2D6NFY5-F1
#
_entry.id   AF-A0A2D6NFY5-F1
#
_cell.length_a   1.000
_cell.length_b   1.000
_cell.length_c   1.000
_cell.angle_alpha   90.00
_cell.angle_beta   90.00
_cell.angle_gamma   90.00
#
_symmetry.space_group_name_H-M   'P 1'
#
loop_
_entity.id
_entity.type
_entity.pdbx_description
1 polymer ?
#
loop_
_entity_poly.entity_id
_entity_poly.type
_entity_poly.pdbx_seq_one_letter_code
_entity_poly.pdbx_strand_id
1 'polypeptide(L)'
;MSGLEVTEIMVWPLKNPKPGSKLKANCRITYNDSIHLNGKIWNGKNGLFVGADGRFGEKKNEEGGTESTFYPSWLIKDPDFQSKMSEKVIQKYNSVIGNTSSETPVSAGSPNQQNVPF
;
A
#
# COMPACT_ATOMS: atom_id res chain seq x y z
N MET A 1 -20.98 -7.81 20.89
CA MET A 1 -20.20 -8.37 19.76
C MET A 1 -18.92 -7.57 19.66
N SER A 2 -17.75 -8.19 19.72
CA SER A 2 -16.50 -7.48 19.41
C SER A 2 -16.50 -7.12 17.93
N GLY A 3 -16.20 -5.86 17.61
CA GLY A 3 -16.09 -5.39 16.23
C GLY A 3 -14.88 -6.00 15.53
N LEU A 4 -14.77 -5.77 14.22
CA LEU A 4 -13.51 -5.99 13.50
C LEU A 4 -12.45 -5.03 14.03
N GLU A 5 -11.33 -5.56 14.50
CA GLU A 5 -10.20 -4.78 14.98
C GLU A 5 -8.97 -5.07 14.12
N VAL A 6 -8.23 -4.02 13.75
CA VAL A 6 -6.92 -4.16 13.08
C VAL A 6 -5.91 -4.65 14.11
N THR A 7 -5.42 -5.88 13.95
CA THR A 7 -4.44 -6.50 14.85
C THR A 7 -3.01 -6.39 14.34
N GLU A 8 -2.81 -6.37 13.02
CA GLU A 8 -1.49 -6.24 12.41
C GLU A 8 -1.53 -5.41 11.12
N ILE A 9 -0.47 -4.63 10.87
CA ILE A 9 -0.23 -3.95 9.60
C ILE A 9 1.20 -4.19 9.16
N MET A 10 1.35 -4.78 7.97
CA MET A 10 2.62 -4.89 7.26
C MET A 10 2.64 -3.92 6.09
N VAL A 11 3.77 -3.26 5.86
CA VAL A 11 3.96 -2.30 4.77
C VAL A 11 5.28 -2.58 4.07
N TRP A 12 5.25 -2.62 2.74
CA TRP A 12 6.40 -2.82 1.88
C TRP A 12 6.51 -1.64 0.89
N PRO A 13 7.34 -0.62 1.19
CA PRO A 13 7.63 0.46 0.26
C PRO A 13 8.17 -0.06 -1.07
N LEU A 14 7.85 0.63 -2.17
CA LEU A 14 8.45 0.30 -3.46
C LEU A 14 9.95 0.60 -3.43
N LYS A 15 10.78 -0.41 -3.71
CA LYS A 15 12.25 -0.27 -3.71
C LYS A 15 12.75 0.66 -4.83
N ASN A 16 12.13 0.59 -6.01
CA ASN A 16 12.49 1.40 -7.19
C ASN A 16 11.22 1.99 -7.83
N PRO A 17 10.60 3.02 -7.22
CA PRO A 17 9.40 3.62 -7.78
C PRO A 17 9.75 4.34 -9.08
N LYS A 18 8.96 4.11 -10.14
CA LYS A 18 9.06 4.92 -11.35
C LYS A 18 8.88 6.41 -10.98
N PRO A 19 9.65 7.34 -11.59
CA PRO A 19 9.42 8.77 -11.40
C PRO A 19 7.95 9.12 -11.66
N GLY A 20 7.34 9.88 -10.76
CA GLY A 20 5.92 10.23 -10.84
C GLY A 20 4.93 9.12 -10.45
N SER A 21 5.39 7.95 -9.99
CA SER A 21 4.48 6.89 -9.51
C SER A 21 3.62 7.38 -8.34
N LYS A 22 2.30 7.25 -8.51
CA LYS A 22 1.33 7.44 -7.44
C LYS A 22 1.33 6.28 -6.46
N LEU A 23 1.70 5.06 -6.88
CA LEU A 23 1.84 3.93 -5.96
C LEU A 23 3.09 4.13 -5.10
N LYS A 24 2.96 3.99 -3.78
CA LYS A 24 4.03 4.21 -2.79
C LYS A 24 4.46 2.93 -2.07
N ALA A 25 3.50 2.07 -1.73
CA ALA A 25 3.78 0.82 -1.04
C ALA A 25 2.68 -0.21 -1.27
N ASN A 26 3.02 -1.48 -1.10
CA ASN A 26 2.04 -2.53 -0.84
C ASN A 26 1.83 -2.65 0.68
N CYS A 27 0.67 -3.12 1.11
CA CYS A 27 0.39 -3.36 2.51
C CYS A 27 -0.50 -4.59 2.71
N ARG A 28 -0.45 -5.16 3.91
CA ARG A 28 -1.37 -6.18 4.39
C ARG A 28 -1.93 -5.73 5.73
N ILE A 29 -3.24 -5.88 5.88
CA ILE A 29 -3.98 -5.53 7.09
C ILE A 29 -4.59 -6.83 7.63
N THR A 30 -4.26 -7.18 8.86
CA THR A 30 -4.85 -8.32 9.56
C THR A 30 -5.92 -7.82 10.51
N TYR A 31 -7.10 -8.41 10.45
CA TYR A 31 -8.19 -8.16 11.39
C TYR A 31 -8.48 -9.39 12.24
N ASN A 32 -8.65 -9.17 13.54
CA ASN A 32 -8.94 -10.20 14.54
C ASN A 32 -8.05 -11.44 14.38
N ASP A 33 -6.77 -11.24 14.02
CA ASP A 33 -5.75 -12.28 13.77
C ASP A 33 -6.11 -13.35 12.73
N SER A 34 -7.19 -13.14 11.96
CA SER A 34 -7.79 -14.19 11.12
C SER A 34 -8.05 -13.75 9.68
N ILE A 35 -8.34 -12.47 9.46
CA ILE A 35 -8.70 -11.95 8.13
C ILE A 35 -7.57 -11.08 7.61
N HIS A 36 -6.96 -11.49 6.50
CA HIS A 36 -5.91 -10.72 5.84
C HIS A 36 -6.44 -10.04 4.59
N LEU A 37 -6.33 -8.71 4.53
CA LEU A 37 -6.63 -7.91 3.35
C LEU A 37 -5.34 -7.34 2.77
N ASN A 38 -5.07 -7.61 1.50
CA ASN A 38 -3.95 -6.98 0.77
C ASN A 38 -4.42 -5.68 0.13
N GLY A 39 -3.59 -4.65 0.20
CA GLY A 39 -3.88 -3.34 -0.33
C GLY A 39 -2.65 -2.58 -0.77
N LYS A 40 -2.87 -1.37 -1.26
CA LYS A 40 -1.85 -0.49 -1.80
C LYS A 40 -2.00 0.91 -1.22
N ILE A 41 -0.87 1.56 -0.95
CA ILE A 41 -0.82 2.96 -0.52
C ILE A 41 -0.49 3.82 -1.72
N TRP A 42 -1.34 4.81 -1.98
CA TRP A 42 -1.27 5.70 -3.12
C TRP A 42 -1.13 7.15 -2.68
N ASN A 43 -0.40 7.95 -3.46
CA ASN A 43 -0.37 9.40 -3.34
C ASN A 43 -1.39 10.01 -4.32
N GLY A 44 -2.56 10.36 -3.79
CA GLY A 44 -3.64 11.01 -4.51
C GLY A 44 -3.50 12.53 -4.52
N LYS A 45 -4.53 13.21 -5.06
CA LYS A 45 -4.58 14.69 -5.07
C LYS A 45 -4.68 15.28 -3.65
N ASN A 46 -5.32 14.54 -2.74
CA ASN A 46 -5.57 14.96 -1.35
C ASN A 46 -4.61 14.29 -0.36
N GLY A 47 -3.46 13.80 -0.83
CA GLY A 47 -2.47 13.10 -0.01
C GLY A 47 -2.58 11.57 -0.10
N LEU A 48 -1.99 10.90 0.90
CA LEU A 48 -1.89 9.45 0.94
C LEU A 48 -3.25 8.81 1.25
N PHE A 49 -3.56 7.72 0.56
CA PHE A 49 -4.74 6.90 0.86
C PHE A 49 -4.45 5.41 0.63
N VAL A 50 -5.25 4.56 1.26
CA VAL A 50 -5.18 3.09 1.12
C VAL A 50 -6.28 2.63 0.18
N GLY A 51 -5.91 1.86 -0.84
CA GLY A 51 -6.82 1.24 -1.79
C GLY A 51 -6.70 -0.28 -1.78
N ALA A 52 -7.79 -0.96 -2.10
CA ALA A 52 -7.79 -2.40 -2.30
C ALA A 52 -6.93 -2.80 -3.50
N ASP A 53 -6.33 -3.99 -3.42
CA ASP A 53 -5.92 -4.68 -4.63
C ASP A 53 -7.14 -5.03 -5.48
N GLY A 54 -6.94 -5.25 -6.76
CA GLY A 54 -8.04 -5.56 -7.67
C GLY A 54 -7.55 -5.82 -9.08
N ARG A 55 -8.50 -6.01 -9.98
CA ARG A 55 -8.23 -6.24 -11.40
C ARG A 55 -9.10 -5.34 -12.26
N PHE A 56 -8.57 -4.96 -13.42
CA PHE A 56 -9.40 -4.40 -14.48
C PHE A 56 -10.16 -5.53 -15.17
N GLY A 57 -11.41 -5.26 -15.49
CA GLY A 57 -12.25 -6.15 -16.29
C GLY A 57 -13.25 -5.34 -17.08
N GLU A 58 -14.00 -6.04 -17.90
CA GLU A 58 -15.02 -5.44 -18.75
C GLU A 58 -16.35 -5.35 -18.01
N LYS A 59 -17.04 -4.21 -18.15
CA LYS A 59 -18.41 -4.02 -17.68
C LYS A 59 -19.26 -3.56 -18.84
N LYS A 60 -20.45 -4.17 -19.01
CA LYS A 60 -21.44 -3.65 -19.97
C LYS A 60 -22.01 -2.34 -19.44
N ASN A 61 -21.95 -1.29 -20.25
CA ASN A 61 -22.67 -0.06 -19.97
C ASN A 61 -24.16 -0.23 -20.30
N GLU A 62 -25.00 0.73 -19.87
CA GLU A 62 -26.46 0.67 -20.08
C GLU A 62 -26.85 0.73 -21.56
N GLU A 63 -25.93 1.19 -22.41
CA GLU A 63 -26.08 1.32 -23.87
C GLU A 63 -25.61 0.07 -24.64
N GLY A 64 -25.17 -0.98 -23.92
CA GLY A 64 -24.71 -2.26 -24.51
C GLY A 64 -23.25 -2.30 -24.97
N GLY A 65 -22.50 -1.20 -24.84
CA GLY A 65 -21.05 -1.14 -25.01
C GLY A 65 -20.27 -1.69 -23.80
N THR A 66 -18.96 -1.85 -23.95
CA THR A 66 -18.08 -2.38 -22.90
C THR A 66 -17.10 -1.30 -22.42
N GLU A 67 -17.04 -1.08 -21.11
CA GLU A 67 -16.06 -0.19 -20.47
C GLU A 67 -15.08 -0.98 -19.59
N SER A 68 -13.82 -0.51 -19.54
CA SER A 68 -12.83 -1.04 -18.61
C SER A 68 -13.11 -0.50 -17.21
N THR A 69 -13.47 -1.41 -16.30
CA THR A 69 -13.81 -1.11 -14.91
C THR A 69 -12.80 -1.77 -13.97
N PHE A 70 -12.38 -1.03 -12.94
CA PHE A 70 -11.60 -1.60 -11.85
C PHE A 70 -12.51 -2.29 -10.83
N TYR A 71 -12.24 -3.57 -10.57
CA TYR A 71 -12.94 -4.38 -9.58
C TYR A 71 -12.05 -4.56 -8.35
N PRO A 72 -12.32 -3.87 -7.24
CA PRO A 72 -11.56 -4.05 -6.00
C PRO A 72 -11.87 -5.43 -5.38
N SER A 73 -10.86 -6.03 -4.77
CA SER A 73 -10.97 -7.33 -4.09
C SER A 73 -11.75 -7.25 -2.77
N TRP A 74 -11.83 -6.06 -2.18
CA TRP A 74 -12.61 -5.78 -0.98
C TRP A 74 -13.11 -4.34 -1.00
N LEU A 75 -14.20 -4.10 -0.28
CA LEU A 75 -14.80 -2.78 -0.09
C LEU A 75 -15.19 -2.61 1.37
N ILE A 76 -14.78 -1.50 1.97
CA ILE A 76 -15.27 -1.10 3.29
C ILE A 76 -16.45 -0.15 3.06
N LYS A 77 -17.62 -0.54 3.56
CA LYS A 77 -18.85 0.27 3.41
C LYS A 77 -19.01 1.32 4.50
N ASP A 78 -18.39 1.11 5.65
CA ASP A 78 -18.44 2.02 6.80
C ASP A 78 -17.33 3.09 6.67
N PRO A 79 -17.67 4.38 6.48
CA PRO A 79 -16.69 5.46 6.30
C PRO A 79 -15.81 5.70 7.53
N ASP A 80 -16.33 5.49 8.74
CA ASP A 80 -15.58 5.69 9.99
C ASP A 80 -14.56 4.57 10.16
N PHE A 81 -14.97 3.33 9.83
CA PHE A 81 -14.05 2.19 9.81
C PHE A 81 -12.97 2.37 8.74
N GLN A 82 -13.34 2.84 7.55
CA GLN A 82 -12.40 3.10 6.46
C GLN A 82 -11.36 4.16 6.85
N SER A 83 -11.80 5.24 7.51
CA SER A 83 -10.92 6.32 7.97
C SER A 83 -9.94 5.81 9.01
N LYS A 84 -10.44 5.11 10.06
CA LYS A 84 -9.59 4.52 11.11
C LYS A 84 -8.56 3.52 10.57
N MET A 85 -8.98 2.67 9.64
CA MET A 85 -8.07 1.74 8.96
C MET A 85 -6.99 2.49 8.19
N SER A 86 -7.39 3.48 7.38
CA SER A 86 -6.48 4.25 6.54
C SER A 86 -5.46 5.02 7.37
N GLU A 87 -5.89 5.64 8.47
CA GLU A 87 -5.01 6.34 9.42
C GLU A 87 -3.94 5.40 10.00
N LYS A 88 -4.34 4.24 10.54
CA LYS A 88 -3.38 3.28 11.11
C LYS A 88 -2.36 2.80 10.07
N VAL A 89 -2.80 2.53 8.84
CA VAL A 89 -1.93 2.07 7.75
C VAL A 89 -0.97 3.17 7.30
N ILE A 90 -1.45 4.42 7.16
CA ILE A 90 -0.62 5.56 6.78
C ILE A 90 0.39 5.88 7.89
N GLN A 91 0.00 5.81 9.16
CA GLN A 91 0.92 5.96 10.29
C GLN A 91 2.03 4.90 10.25
N LYS A 92 1.68 3.63 10.00
CA LYS A 92 2.66 2.55 9.84
C LYS A 92 3.58 2.78 8.65
N TYR A 93 3.05 3.23 7.51
CA TYR A 93 3.85 3.57 6.35
C TYR A 93 4.85 4.69 6.65
N ASN A 94 4.38 5.77 7.28
CA ASN A 94 5.23 6.89 7.69
C ASN A 94 6.34 6.46 8.66
N SER A 95 6.06 5.53 9.59
CA SER A 95 7.10 4.99 10.47
C SER A 95 8.14 4.17 9.71
N VAL A 96 7.72 3.37 8.73
CA VAL A 96 8.64 2.55 7.93
C VAL A 96 9.54 3.43 7.06
N ILE A 97 9.00 4.42 6.36
CA ILE A 97 9.81 5.33 5.54
C ILE A 97 10.67 6.26 6.39
N GLY A 98 10.20 6.69 7.56
CA GLY A 98 10.96 7.52 8.49
C GLY A 98 12.19 6.78 9.02
N ASN A 99 12.02 5.52 9.40
CA ASN A 99 13.13 4.64 9.80
C ASN A 99 14.08 4.31 8.63
N THR A 100 13.57 4.29 7.40
CA THR A 100 14.40 4.14 6.18
C THR A 100 15.25 5.40 5.91
N SER A 101 14.86 6.56 6.45
CA SER A 101 15.54 7.85 6.24
C SER A 101 16.65 8.11 7.27
N SER A 102 16.79 7.26 8.30
CA SER A 102 17.76 7.41 9.39
C SER A 102 18.96 6.44 9.31
N GLU A 103 19.09 5.63 8.25
CA GLU A 103 20.27 4.79 8.01
C GLU A 103 21.12 5.33 6.86
N THR A 104 21.69 6.52 7.05
CA THR A 104 23.00 6.83 6.46
C THR A 104 23.84 7.69 7.40
N PRO A 105 24.76 7.09 8.17
CA PRO A 105 26.03 7.73 8.49
C PRO A 105 27.04 7.41 7.37
N VAL A 106 27.73 8.45 6.91
CA VAL A 106 28.65 8.47 5.77
C VAL A 106 29.98 7.75 6.05
N SER A 107 30.47 7.10 4.99
CA SER A 107 31.79 6.48 4.73
C SER A 107 33.04 6.94 5.52
N ALA A 108 33.92 5.98 5.85
CA ALA A 108 35.37 6.10 5.65
C ALA A 108 36.06 4.71 5.57
N GLY A 109 36.47 4.30 4.35
CA GLY A 109 37.46 3.22 4.14
C GLY A 109 37.28 2.40 2.86
N SER A 110 37.94 2.79 1.77
CA SER A 110 38.12 1.97 0.54
C SER A 110 39.48 1.26 0.54
N PRO A 111 39.82 0.34 -0.40
CA PRO A 111 39.02 -0.49 -1.31
C PRO A 111 39.43 -1.99 -1.27
N ASN A 112 38.54 -2.95 -1.54
CA ASN A 112 38.82 -4.00 -2.53
C ASN A 112 37.72 -5.05 -2.75
N GLN A 113 37.67 -5.50 -4.01
CA GLN A 113 37.20 -6.79 -4.52
C GLN A 113 35.69 -7.00 -4.61
N GLN A 114 35.10 -6.89 -5.81
CA GLN A 114 35.11 -7.83 -6.95
C GLN A 114 33.89 -8.75 -6.93
N ASN A 115 33.15 -8.75 -8.05
CA ASN A 115 32.07 -9.65 -8.45
C ASN A 115 30.78 -9.53 -7.63
N VAL A 116 29.59 -9.38 -8.23
CA VAL A 116 28.98 -10.29 -9.23
C VAL A 116 27.86 -9.58 -10.03
N PRO A 117 27.42 -10.15 -11.18
CA PRO A 117 27.11 -9.43 -12.41
C PRO A 117 25.62 -9.10 -12.64
N PHE A 118 25.44 -8.26 -13.66
CA PHE A 118 24.24 -7.78 -14.39
C PHE A 118 22.92 -8.53 -14.20
#